data_AF-A0A7C3JGY0-F1
#
_entry.id   AF-A0A7C3JGY0-F1
#
_cell.length_a   1.000
_cell.length_b   1.000
_cell.length_c   1.000
_cell.angle_alpha   90.00
_cell.angle_beta   90.00
_cell.angle_gamma   90.00
#
_symmetry.space_group_name_H-M   'P 1'
#
loop_
_entity.id
_entity.type
_entity.pdbx_description
1 polymer ?
#
loop_
_entity_poly.entity_id
_entity_poly.type
_entity_poly.pdbx_seq_one_letter_code
_entity_poly.pdbx_strand_id
1 'polypeptide(L)'
;MAAKPVRVRKARPDRIRISFFESSAGTHLPLPDQRLWPLGILMGIFFAIFAAIAWSQIDSLRAHQITTVFDLSMVVFQGAWVLAWSIGVFILGALTMLFFFYNEAARLHDGRLIHMPRLGPLTVHLEYDLAKIRNLRLTADKENTVRIRFDYADGSNTLGNAMPRLQAEKLVQLIRSASPFPSTAADRAASSPLKGPEQEAAGRDGKPVVASPPVAITSLSSLSLIAVNAIPFAGVMLFGWKLSDLMMLYWLESAVIGFWHAVKIAVIGKWAALLVVPFFIGHFGGFMAAHFMFVYYFFVRGLQSTTPEPEVWQALLDLFMPLQSAIFSLVISHGVSFFANFIGRREYFGRSLKQQMTEPYQRIIVMHMTILAGGFLALLLRAPEAALLLLIVLKTAADLRAHIKEHRRPCV
;
A
#
# COMPACT_ATOMS: atom_id res chain seq x y z
N MET A 1 -29.05 6.10 23.31
CA MET A 1 -28.34 5.07 22.52
C MET A 1 -28.87 5.08 21.09
N ALA A 2 -28.14 5.65 20.14
CA ALA A 2 -28.52 5.60 18.74
C ALA A 2 -28.31 4.17 18.21
N ALA A 3 -29.37 3.54 17.70
CA ALA A 3 -29.32 2.21 17.12
C ALA A 3 -28.29 2.19 15.97
N LYS A 4 -27.32 1.26 16.06
CA LYS A 4 -26.33 1.03 14.99
C LYS A 4 -27.10 0.68 13.71
N PRO A 5 -26.87 1.36 12.57
CA PRO A 5 -27.53 1.00 11.32
C PRO A 5 -27.15 -0.45 10.96
N VAL A 6 -28.16 -1.31 10.83
CA VAL A 6 -28.00 -2.68 10.36
C VAL A 6 -27.32 -2.61 9.00
N ARG A 7 -26.08 -3.11 8.90
CA ARG A 7 -25.37 -3.20 7.62
C ARG A 7 -26.08 -4.22 6.76
N VAL A 8 -26.94 -3.76 5.86
CA VAL A 8 -27.55 -4.62 4.85
C VAL A 8 -26.45 -5.09 3.90
N ARG A 9 -26.24 -6.41 3.82
CA ARG A 9 -25.23 -7.03 2.96
C ARG A 9 -25.60 -6.76 1.49
N LYS A 10 -24.65 -6.30 0.67
CA LYS A 10 -24.88 -6.15 -0.79
C LYS A 10 -25.11 -7.52 -1.42
N ALA A 11 -26.14 -7.64 -2.24
CA ALA A 11 -26.37 -8.86 -3.01
C ALA A 11 -25.20 -9.18 -3.94
N ARG A 12 -24.85 -10.47 -4.06
CA ARG A 12 -23.82 -10.95 -4.99
C ARG A 12 -24.49 -11.46 -6.26
N PRO A 13 -24.03 -11.07 -7.46
CA PRO A 13 -24.52 -11.60 -8.72
C PRO A 13 -24.10 -13.06 -8.91
N ASP A 14 -24.81 -13.79 -9.78
CA ASP A 14 -24.47 -15.18 -10.13
C ASP A 14 -23.19 -15.26 -10.97
N ARG A 15 -22.99 -14.26 -11.85
CA ARG A 15 -21.80 -14.15 -12.72
C ARG A 15 -21.35 -12.71 -12.83
N ILE A 16 -20.02 -12.53 -12.87
CA ILE A 16 -19.35 -11.26 -13.17
C ILE A 16 -18.50 -11.49 -14.42
N ARG A 17 -18.79 -10.77 -15.49
CA ARG A 17 -18.00 -10.81 -16.74
C ARG A 17 -17.49 -9.42 -17.08
N ILE A 18 -16.29 -9.35 -17.62
CA ILE A 18 -15.70 -8.10 -18.11
C ILE A 18 -15.62 -8.19 -19.63
N SER A 19 -16.09 -7.17 -20.35
CA SER A 19 -15.97 -7.08 -21.80
C SER A 19 -15.48 -5.71 -22.24
N PHE A 20 -14.78 -5.69 -23.38
CA PHE A 20 -14.38 -4.46 -24.07
C PHE A 20 -15.33 -4.06 -25.22
N PHE A 21 -16.15 -5.01 -25.69
CA PHE A 21 -17.10 -4.82 -26.77
C PHE A 21 -18.54 -5.03 -26.27
N GLU A 22 -19.46 -4.28 -26.85
CA GLU A 22 -20.88 -4.34 -26.54
C GLU A 22 -21.51 -5.56 -27.24
N SER A 23 -22.08 -6.48 -26.44
CA SER A 23 -23.05 -7.45 -26.96
C SER A 23 -24.41 -6.76 -27.00
N SER A 24 -24.99 -6.63 -28.18
CA SER A 24 -26.26 -5.94 -28.41
C SER A 24 -27.50 -6.79 -28.04
N ALA A 25 -27.33 -7.99 -27.51
CA ALA A 25 -28.45 -8.87 -27.15
C ALA A 25 -29.27 -8.37 -25.95
N GLY A 26 -30.58 -8.64 -25.97
CA GLY A 26 -31.52 -8.38 -24.87
C GLY A 26 -32.25 -7.03 -24.92
N THR A 27 -33.35 -6.95 -24.17
CA THR A 27 -34.20 -5.75 -24.07
C THR A 27 -33.54 -4.71 -23.16
N HIS A 28 -33.33 -3.50 -23.66
CA HIS A 28 -32.71 -2.41 -22.89
C HIS A 28 -33.67 -1.84 -21.83
N LEU A 29 -33.18 -1.72 -20.59
CA LEU A 29 -33.87 -1.04 -19.50
C LEU A 29 -33.28 0.38 -19.37
N PRO A 30 -34.05 1.44 -19.70
CA PRO A 30 -33.57 2.82 -19.65
C PRO A 30 -33.41 3.26 -18.20
N LEU A 31 -32.19 3.13 -17.67
CA LEU A 31 -31.81 3.70 -16.39
C LEU A 31 -31.57 5.21 -16.54
N PRO A 32 -31.77 6.01 -15.48
CA PRO A 32 -31.39 7.43 -15.50
C PRO A 32 -29.88 7.56 -15.69
N ASP A 33 -29.46 8.49 -16.56
CA ASP A 33 -28.05 8.82 -16.74
C ASP A 33 -27.45 9.26 -15.41
N GLN A 34 -26.48 8.48 -14.90
CA GLN A 34 -25.65 8.93 -13.80
C GLN A 34 -24.64 9.96 -14.31
N ARG A 35 -25.03 11.23 -14.26
CA ARG A 35 -24.16 12.35 -14.59
C ARG A 35 -23.11 12.55 -13.50
N LEU A 36 -22.04 11.76 -13.56
CA LEU A 36 -20.84 11.95 -12.72
C LEU A 36 -19.87 12.99 -13.30
N TRP A 37 -20.21 13.64 -14.41
CA TRP A 37 -19.38 14.68 -15.04
C TRP A 37 -18.98 15.83 -14.09
N PRO A 38 -19.78 16.31 -13.10
CA PRO A 38 -19.31 17.36 -12.20
C PRO A 38 -18.16 16.87 -11.31
N LEU A 39 -18.24 15.61 -10.86
CA LEU A 39 -17.16 14.96 -10.11
C LEU A 39 -15.95 14.71 -11.03
N GLY A 40 -16.19 14.35 -12.30
CA GLY A 40 -15.16 14.25 -13.33
C GLY A 40 -14.41 15.56 -13.57
N ILE A 41 -15.11 16.70 -13.66
CA ILE A 41 -14.49 18.03 -13.75
C ILE A 41 -13.64 18.31 -12.51
N LEU A 42 -14.18 18.07 -11.32
CA LEU A 42 -13.43 18.29 -10.08
C LEU A 42 -12.14 17.48 -10.06
N MET A 43 -12.21 16.17 -10.36
CA MET A 43 -11.03 15.31 -10.44
C MET A 43 -10.07 15.76 -11.56
N GLY A 44 -10.59 16.19 -12.71
CA GLY A 44 -9.80 16.68 -13.84
C GLY A 44 -9.05 17.97 -13.55
N ILE A 45 -9.64 18.89 -12.78
CA ILE A 45 -8.97 20.10 -12.29
C ILE A 45 -7.80 19.70 -11.37
N PHE A 46 -8.03 18.82 -10.40
CA PHE A 46 -6.95 18.35 -9.54
C PHE A 46 -5.87 17.63 -10.36
N PHE A 47 -6.25 16.80 -11.33
CA PHE A 47 -5.32 16.11 -12.22
C PHE A 47 -4.43 17.12 -12.96
N ALA A 48 -5.01 18.14 -13.59
CA ALA A 48 -4.26 19.16 -14.31
C ALA A 48 -3.29 19.91 -13.41
N ILE A 49 -3.72 20.30 -12.20
CA ILE A 49 -2.87 20.99 -11.22
C ILE A 49 -1.68 20.11 -10.83
N PHE A 50 -1.92 18.88 -10.37
CA PHE A 50 -0.84 18.01 -9.91
C PHE A 50 0.06 17.51 -11.05
N ALA A 51 -0.49 17.32 -12.26
CA ALA A 51 0.30 16.99 -13.45
C ALA A 51 1.22 18.16 -13.85
N ALA A 52 0.73 19.41 -13.79
CA ALA A 52 1.56 20.59 -14.05
C ALA A 52 2.69 20.74 -13.02
N ILE A 53 2.40 20.51 -11.73
CA ILE A 53 3.42 20.50 -10.67
C ILE A 53 4.45 19.40 -10.94
N ALA A 54 4.00 18.17 -11.23
CA ALA A 54 4.90 17.05 -11.53
C ALA A 54 5.78 17.34 -12.75
N TRP A 55 5.21 17.94 -13.81
CA TRP A 55 5.94 18.35 -14.99
C TRP A 55 7.01 19.41 -14.70
N SER A 56 6.66 20.43 -13.93
CA SER A 56 7.59 21.48 -13.49
C SER A 56 8.78 20.90 -12.70
N GLN A 57 8.52 19.96 -11.79
CA GLN A 57 9.57 19.28 -11.04
C GLN A 57 10.49 18.43 -11.94
N ILE A 58 9.93 17.76 -12.96
CA ILE A 58 10.71 17.00 -13.95
C ILE A 58 11.59 17.92 -14.79
N ASP A 59 11.08 19.08 -15.18
CA ASP A 59 11.83 20.08 -15.94
C ASP A 59 13.00 20.64 -15.11
N SER A 60 12.74 20.98 -13.84
CA SER A 60 13.76 21.42 -12.88
C SER A 60 14.89 20.39 -12.70
N LEU A 61 14.55 19.10 -12.66
CA LEU A 61 15.51 18.00 -12.58
C LEU A 61 16.39 17.88 -13.83
N ARG A 62 15.84 18.09 -15.03
CA ARG A 62 16.59 18.00 -16.29
C ARG A 62 17.58 19.14 -16.47
N ALA A 63 17.27 20.31 -15.93
CA ALA A 63 18.13 21.49 -16.01
C ALA A 63 19.25 21.51 -14.97
N HIS A 64 19.20 20.67 -13.93
CA HIS A 64 20.19 20.66 -12.85
C HIS A 64 21.52 20.05 -13.29
N GLN A 65 22.62 20.78 -13.05
CA GLN A 65 23.97 20.23 -13.15
C GLN A 65 24.34 19.57 -11.83
N ILE A 66 24.93 18.38 -11.90
CA ILE A 66 25.33 17.59 -10.73
C ILE A 66 26.84 17.72 -10.57
N THR A 67 27.28 18.65 -9.73
CA THR A 67 28.71 18.91 -9.50
C THR A 67 29.15 18.54 -8.10
N THR A 68 28.27 18.71 -7.12
CA THR A 68 28.53 18.45 -5.70
C THR A 68 27.65 17.31 -5.18
N VAL A 69 27.97 16.83 -3.97
CA VAL A 69 27.14 15.83 -3.30
C VAL A 69 25.80 16.42 -2.88
N PHE A 70 25.73 17.73 -2.61
CA PHE A 70 24.48 18.44 -2.39
C PHE A 70 23.57 18.34 -3.62
N ASP A 71 24.09 18.71 -4.80
CA ASP A 71 23.32 18.72 -6.05
C ASP A 71 22.75 17.33 -6.32
N LEU A 72 23.59 16.29 -6.20
CA LEU A 72 23.15 14.91 -6.38
C LEU A 72 22.08 14.52 -5.36
N SER A 73 22.27 14.87 -4.08
CA SER A 73 21.31 14.54 -3.02
C SER A 73 19.96 15.20 -3.29
N MET A 74 19.95 16.45 -3.76
CA MET A 74 18.74 17.18 -4.13
C MET A 74 18.06 16.59 -5.36
N VAL A 75 18.84 16.23 -6.40
CA VAL A 75 18.31 15.54 -7.59
C VAL A 75 17.70 14.19 -7.24
N VAL A 76 18.37 13.38 -6.41
CA VAL A 76 17.84 12.09 -5.96
C VAL A 76 16.58 12.29 -5.10
N PHE A 77 16.59 13.25 -4.18
CA PHE A 77 15.43 13.58 -3.34
C PHE A 77 14.22 14.01 -4.18
N GLN A 78 14.42 14.95 -5.10
CA GLN A 78 13.37 15.43 -6.00
C GLN A 78 12.89 14.35 -6.95
N GLY A 79 13.79 13.54 -7.51
CA GLY A 79 13.44 12.41 -8.38
C GLY A 79 12.60 11.36 -7.65
N ALA A 80 12.98 11.04 -6.41
CA ALA A 80 12.22 10.14 -5.56
C ALA A 80 10.82 10.71 -5.22
N TRP A 81 10.75 12.01 -4.96
CA TRP A 81 9.48 12.72 -4.78
C TRP A 81 8.59 12.65 -6.01
N VAL A 82 9.12 12.98 -7.20
CA VAL A 82 8.40 12.89 -8.48
C VAL A 82 7.89 11.48 -8.73
N LEU A 83 8.71 10.45 -8.47
CA LEU A 83 8.34 9.05 -8.65
C LEU A 83 7.14 8.67 -7.77
N ALA A 84 7.17 9.02 -6.48
CA ALA A 84 6.09 8.72 -5.55
C ALA A 84 4.78 9.44 -5.93
N TRP A 85 4.86 10.73 -6.26
CA TRP A 85 3.69 11.56 -6.59
C TRP A 85 3.08 11.23 -7.94
N SER A 86 3.87 10.71 -8.89
CA SER A 86 3.41 10.28 -10.21
C SER A 86 2.36 9.17 -10.13
N ILE A 87 2.42 8.30 -9.10
CA ILE A 87 1.38 7.29 -8.84
C ILE A 87 0.04 7.95 -8.49
N GLY A 88 0.05 9.01 -7.67
CA GLY A 88 -1.14 9.78 -7.33
C GLY A 88 -1.73 10.49 -8.55
N VAL A 89 -0.88 11.14 -9.35
CA VAL A 89 -1.29 11.80 -10.61
C VAL A 89 -1.90 10.81 -11.58
N PHE A 90 -1.29 9.63 -11.74
CA PHE A 90 -1.81 8.56 -12.59
C PHE A 90 -3.20 8.08 -12.13
N ILE A 91 -3.36 7.80 -10.83
CA ILE A 91 -4.66 7.38 -10.26
C ILE A 91 -5.71 8.46 -10.49
N LEU A 92 -5.36 9.72 -10.27
CA LEU A 92 -6.26 10.85 -10.43
C LEU A 92 -6.68 11.06 -11.90
N GLY A 93 -5.75 10.87 -12.85
CA GLY A 93 -6.06 10.85 -14.28
C GLY A 93 -6.99 9.69 -14.66
N ALA A 94 -6.74 8.50 -14.13
CA ALA A 94 -7.61 7.33 -14.32
C ALA A 94 -9.02 7.56 -13.73
N LEU A 95 -9.13 8.16 -12.54
CA LEU A 95 -10.40 8.54 -11.92
C LEU A 95 -11.13 9.62 -12.71
N THR A 96 -10.40 10.58 -13.27
CA THR A 96 -10.96 11.62 -14.14
C THR A 96 -11.61 10.98 -15.36
N MET A 97 -10.87 10.12 -16.08
CA MET A 97 -11.40 9.34 -17.20
C MET A 97 -12.60 8.50 -16.79
N LEU A 98 -12.51 7.81 -15.65
CA LEU A 98 -13.60 7.02 -15.10
C LEU A 98 -14.88 7.83 -14.96
N PHE A 99 -14.84 9.01 -14.32
CA PHE A 99 -16.05 9.79 -14.06
C PHE A 99 -16.61 10.48 -15.31
N PHE A 100 -15.77 10.86 -16.28
CA PHE A 100 -16.24 11.42 -17.55
C PHE A 100 -16.90 10.38 -18.45
N PHE A 101 -16.42 9.15 -18.43
CA PHE A 101 -16.92 8.07 -19.27
C PHE A 101 -17.75 7.02 -18.49
N TYR A 102 -18.21 7.36 -17.29
CA TYR A 102 -19.08 6.50 -16.51
C TYR A 102 -20.49 6.51 -17.08
N ASN A 103 -21.05 5.33 -17.34
CA ASN A 103 -22.46 5.18 -17.68
C ASN A 103 -23.02 3.88 -17.08
N GLU A 104 -24.29 3.85 -16.72
CA GLU A 104 -24.97 2.63 -16.25
C GLU A 104 -26.06 2.22 -17.23
N ALA A 105 -26.04 0.96 -17.64
CA ALA A 105 -27.12 0.36 -18.42
C ALA A 105 -27.64 -0.90 -17.72
N ALA A 106 -28.89 -1.26 -17.96
CA ALA A 106 -29.41 -2.56 -17.59
C ALA A 106 -30.11 -3.19 -18.79
N ARG A 107 -30.07 -4.52 -18.88
CA ARG A 107 -30.71 -5.29 -19.94
C ARG A 107 -31.40 -6.52 -19.37
N LEU A 108 -32.48 -6.95 -20.03
CA LEU A 108 -33.14 -8.22 -19.79
C LEU A 108 -32.80 -9.17 -20.94
N HIS A 109 -32.25 -10.33 -20.62
CA HIS A 109 -31.89 -11.34 -21.61
C HIS A 109 -32.02 -12.73 -21.01
N ASP A 110 -32.75 -13.63 -21.67
CA ASP A 110 -32.92 -15.05 -21.30
C ASP A 110 -33.26 -15.28 -19.80
N GLY A 111 -34.24 -14.54 -19.29
CA GLY A 111 -34.66 -14.66 -17.88
C GLY A 111 -33.66 -14.07 -16.88
N ARG A 112 -32.68 -13.29 -17.32
CA ARG A 112 -31.68 -12.62 -16.47
C ARG A 112 -31.80 -11.10 -16.54
N LEU A 113 -31.55 -10.47 -15.40
CA LEU A 113 -31.28 -9.05 -15.29
C LEU A 113 -29.76 -8.85 -15.34
N ILE A 114 -29.27 -8.17 -16.37
CA ILE A 114 -27.85 -7.85 -16.56
C ILE A 114 -27.66 -6.38 -16.25
N HIS A 115 -27.01 -6.07 -15.12
CA HIS A 115 -26.62 -4.70 -14.78
C HIS A 115 -25.20 -4.43 -15.29
N MET A 116 -25.03 -3.36 -16.07
CA MET A 116 -23.85 -3.08 -16.88
C MET A 116 -23.27 -1.69 -16.57
N PRO A 117 -22.56 -1.50 -15.44
CA PRO A 117 -21.74 -0.31 -15.25
C PRO A 117 -20.60 -0.28 -16.28
N ARG A 118 -20.51 0.84 -17.01
CA ARG A 118 -19.53 1.15 -18.05
C ARG A 118 -18.51 2.14 -17.53
N LEU A 119 -17.25 1.84 -17.76
CA LEU A 119 -16.08 2.64 -17.45
C LEU A 119 -15.31 2.86 -18.76
N GLY A 120 -15.78 3.78 -19.61
CA GLY A 120 -15.21 3.95 -20.96
C GLY A 120 -15.29 2.66 -21.78
N PRO A 121 -14.17 2.10 -22.28
CA PRO A 121 -14.17 0.86 -23.05
C PRO A 121 -14.46 -0.40 -22.20
N LEU A 122 -14.35 -0.31 -20.88
CA LEU A 122 -14.55 -1.45 -19.98
C LEU A 122 -16.00 -1.53 -19.54
N THR A 123 -16.68 -2.63 -19.84
CA THR A 123 -18.03 -2.91 -19.32
C THR A 123 -17.99 -4.10 -18.37
N VAL A 124 -18.50 -3.90 -17.15
CA VAL A 124 -18.68 -4.98 -16.17
C VAL A 124 -20.12 -5.45 -16.24
N HIS A 125 -20.33 -6.73 -16.50
CA HIS A 125 -21.64 -7.37 -16.56
C HIS A 125 -21.91 -8.08 -15.25
N LEU A 126 -22.94 -7.64 -14.54
CA LEU A 126 -23.42 -8.25 -13.31
C LEU A 126 -24.74 -8.96 -13.62
N GLU A 127 -24.71 -10.29 -13.68
CA GLU A 127 -25.87 -11.10 -14.05
C GLU A 127 -26.63 -11.57 -12.81
N TYR A 128 -27.94 -11.32 -12.79
CA TYR A 128 -28.88 -11.80 -11.77
C TYR A 128 -29.97 -12.64 -12.44
N ASP A 129 -30.24 -13.82 -11.90
CA ASP A 129 -31.35 -14.66 -12.35
C ASP A 129 -32.68 -14.06 -11.87
N LEU A 130 -33.59 -13.72 -12.79
CA LEU A 130 -34.89 -13.11 -12.43
C LEU A 130 -35.70 -14.01 -11.51
N ALA A 131 -35.56 -15.34 -11.62
CA ALA A 131 -36.29 -16.30 -10.78
C ALA A 131 -35.87 -16.22 -9.29
N LYS A 132 -34.67 -15.72 -9.01
CA LYS A 132 -34.12 -15.61 -7.64
C LYS A 132 -34.30 -14.22 -7.03
N ILE A 133 -34.79 -13.25 -7.80
CA ILE A 133 -35.06 -11.90 -7.34
C ILE A 133 -36.30 -11.91 -6.43
N ARG A 134 -36.16 -11.35 -5.23
CA ARG A 134 -37.21 -11.22 -4.22
C ARG A 134 -37.40 -9.76 -3.83
N ASN A 135 -38.57 -9.43 -3.28
CA ASN A 135 -38.85 -8.12 -2.69
C ASN A 135 -38.49 -6.93 -3.60
N LEU A 136 -38.83 -7.02 -4.89
CA LEU A 136 -38.66 -5.92 -5.84
C LEU A 136 -39.60 -4.76 -5.48
N ARG A 137 -39.02 -3.72 -4.88
CA ARG A 137 -39.75 -2.65 -4.20
C ARG A 137 -39.19 -1.27 -4.55
N LEU A 138 -40.04 -0.27 -4.40
CA LEU A 138 -39.67 1.14 -4.51
C LEU A 138 -39.42 1.69 -3.12
N THR A 139 -38.25 2.28 -2.90
CA THR A 139 -37.91 2.99 -1.66
C THR A 139 -37.75 4.47 -1.95
N ALA A 140 -38.37 5.34 -1.16
CA ALA A 140 -38.18 6.78 -1.26
C ALA A 140 -36.71 7.17 -1.06
N ASP A 141 -36.23 8.18 -1.79
CA ASP A 141 -34.86 8.71 -1.65
C ASP A 141 -34.86 10.20 -1.26
N LYS A 142 -35.20 11.09 -2.19
CA LYS A 142 -35.38 12.54 -1.98
C LYS A 142 -36.76 12.98 -2.51
N GLU A 143 -37.16 14.23 -2.29
CA GLU A 143 -38.44 14.77 -2.78
C GLU A 143 -38.72 14.33 -4.22
N ASN A 144 -39.86 13.65 -4.40
CA ASN A 144 -40.38 13.15 -5.68
C ASN A 144 -39.52 12.10 -6.43
N THR A 145 -38.56 11.46 -5.77
CA THR A 145 -37.71 10.40 -6.36
C THR A 145 -37.74 9.11 -5.56
N VAL A 146 -37.64 7.97 -6.27
CA VAL A 146 -37.61 6.63 -5.67
C VAL A 146 -36.46 5.81 -6.24
N ARG A 147 -35.99 4.84 -5.47
CA ARG A 147 -35.00 3.84 -5.89
C ARG A 147 -35.64 2.47 -6.00
N ILE A 148 -35.25 1.71 -7.00
CA ILE A 148 -35.65 0.32 -7.16
C ILE A 148 -34.69 -0.55 -6.34
N ARG A 149 -35.21 -1.29 -5.37
CA ARG A 149 -34.44 -2.26 -4.59
C ARG A 149 -34.97 -3.66 -4.81
N PHE A 150 -34.05 -4.61 -4.82
CA PHE A 150 -34.37 -6.02 -4.86
C PHE A 150 -33.46 -6.80 -3.92
N ASP A 151 -34.00 -7.89 -3.39
CA ASP A 151 -33.27 -8.83 -2.55
C ASP A 151 -32.86 -10.02 -3.40
N TYR A 152 -31.63 -10.48 -3.22
CA TYR A 152 -31.04 -11.57 -3.98
C TYR A 152 -30.02 -12.32 -3.12
N ALA A 153 -30.18 -13.64 -3.03
CA ALA A 153 -29.52 -14.46 -2.01
C ALA A 153 -29.66 -13.84 -0.61
N ASP A 154 -28.56 -13.64 0.12
CA ASP A 154 -28.55 -13.12 1.50
C ASP A 154 -28.38 -11.59 1.58
N GLY A 155 -28.62 -10.86 0.49
CA GLY A 155 -28.37 -9.42 0.42
C GLY A 155 -29.40 -8.65 -0.39
N SER A 156 -29.29 -7.32 -0.36
CA SER A 156 -30.11 -6.42 -1.17
C SER A 156 -29.23 -5.62 -2.13
N ASN A 157 -29.74 -5.28 -3.31
CA ASN A 157 -29.13 -4.33 -4.22
C ASN A 157 -30.12 -3.27 -4.70
N THR A 158 -29.57 -2.21 -5.27
CA THR A 158 -30.33 -1.18 -5.99
C THR A 158 -30.10 -1.34 -7.48
N LEU A 159 -31.16 -1.18 -8.28
CA LEU A 159 -31.05 -1.11 -9.73
C LEU A 159 -31.04 0.37 -10.15
N GLY A 160 -29.90 0.83 -10.68
CA GLY A 160 -29.68 2.24 -11.01
C GLY A 160 -29.74 3.18 -9.80
N ASN A 161 -29.85 4.48 -10.07
CA ASN A 161 -29.98 5.52 -9.05
C ASN A 161 -31.45 5.94 -8.82
N ALA A 162 -31.67 6.94 -7.99
CA ALA A 162 -32.99 7.53 -7.78
C ALA A 162 -33.57 8.10 -9.08
N MET A 163 -34.85 7.83 -9.32
CA MET A 163 -35.55 8.22 -10.54
C MET A 163 -36.99 8.67 -10.23
N PRO A 164 -37.65 9.40 -11.14
CA PRO A 164 -39.05 9.75 -11.01
C PRO A 164 -39.90 8.51 -10.78
N ARG A 165 -40.88 8.59 -9.87
CA ARG A 165 -41.71 7.45 -9.48
C ARG A 165 -42.35 6.73 -10.66
N LEU A 166 -42.88 7.48 -11.61
CA LEU A 166 -43.54 6.96 -12.81
C LEU A 166 -42.57 6.16 -13.72
N GLN A 167 -41.30 6.57 -13.80
CA GLN A 167 -40.27 5.82 -14.53
C GLN A 167 -39.91 4.53 -13.77
N ALA A 168 -39.77 4.60 -12.45
CA ALA A 168 -39.47 3.44 -11.62
C ALA A 168 -40.57 2.37 -11.69
N GLU A 169 -41.85 2.79 -11.67
CA GLU A 169 -43.00 1.89 -11.78
C GLU A 169 -43.01 1.18 -13.14
N LYS A 170 -42.70 1.88 -14.24
CA LYS A 170 -42.54 1.26 -15.58
C LYS A 170 -41.42 0.23 -15.61
N LEU A 171 -40.26 0.54 -15.02
CA LEU A 171 -39.12 -0.40 -14.92
C LEU A 171 -39.47 -1.63 -14.09
N VAL A 172 -40.13 -1.45 -12.94
CA VAL A 172 -40.59 -2.57 -12.10
C VAL A 172 -41.60 -3.43 -12.85
N GLN A 173 -42.54 -2.83 -13.59
CA GLN A 173 -43.49 -3.57 -14.42
C GLN A 173 -42.78 -4.36 -15.53
N LEU A 174 -41.81 -3.78 -16.23
CA LEU A 174 -41.00 -4.47 -17.25
C LEU A 174 -40.21 -5.66 -16.68
N ILE A 175 -39.63 -5.50 -15.48
CA ILE A 175 -38.91 -6.59 -14.81
C ILE A 175 -39.87 -7.68 -14.37
N ARG A 176 -41.06 -7.31 -13.85
CA ARG A 176 -42.09 -8.26 -13.44
C ARG A 176 -42.69 -9.01 -14.62
N SER A 177 -42.92 -8.35 -15.75
CA SER A 177 -43.48 -8.98 -16.96
C SER A 177 -42.47 -9.90 -17.66
N ALA A 178 -41.17 -9.64 -17.52
CA ALA A 178 -40.11 -10.53 -17.97
C ALA A 178 -39.79 -11.66 -16.99
N SER A 179 -40.35 -11.63 -15.78
CA SER A 179 -40.18 -12.68 -14.78
C SER A 179 -41.19 -13.81 -15.04
N PRO A 180 -40.78 -15.09 -15.02
CA PRO A 180 -41.64 -16.19 -15.48
C PRO A 180 -42.96 -16.46 -14.72
N PHE A 181 -43.33 -15.78 -13.63
CA PHE A 181 -44.58 -16.05 -12.89
C PHE A 181 -45.18 -14.83 -12.15
N PRO A 182 -46.51 -14.84 -11.87
CA PRO A 182 -47.31 -13.67 -11.54
C PRO A 182 -47.19 -13.25 -10.08
N SER A 183 -47.42 -11.94 -9.87
CA SER A 183 -47.64 -11.27 -8.58
C SER A 183 -48.52 -12.09 -7.62
N THR A 184 -47.93 -12.82 -6.68
CA THR A 184 -48.66 -13.32 -5.52
C THR A 184 -48.83 -12.21 -4.51
N ALA A 185 -50.08 -12.03 -4.06
CA ALA A 185 -50.54 -11.12 -3.03
C ALA A 185 -49.92 -11.39 -1.64
N ALA A 186 -48.61 -11.17 -1.50
CA ALA A 186 -47.88 -11.21 -0.22
C ALA A 186 -47.43 -9.82 0.26
N ASP A 187 -48.02 -8.75 -0.32
CA ASP A 187 -47.76 -7.34 0.04
C ASP A 187 -48.71 -6.81 1.14
N ARG A 188 -49.47 -7.66 1.85
CA ARG A 188 -50.30 -7.25 2.99
C ARG A 188 -50.35 -8.31 4.10
N ALA A 189 -49.28 -8.44 4.89
CA ALA A 189 -49.34 -8.94 6.27
C ALA A 189 -47.99 -8.60 6.92
N ALA A 190 -47.95 -7.52 7.70
CA ALA A 190 -47.98 -7.61 9.16
C ALA A 190 -46.66 -8.11 9.76
N SER A 191 -45.91 -7.13 10.27
CA SER A 191 -45.18 -7.20 11.53
C SER A 191 -45.77 -8.19 12.54
N SER A 192 -44.98 -9.15 13.05
CA SER A 192 -44.63 -9.36 14.49
C SER A 192 -43.88 -10.70 14.69
N PRO A 193 -43.39 -11.08 15.90
CA PRO A 193 -42.01 -11.53 16.09
C PRO A 193 -41.89 -12.99 16.56
N LEU A 194 -40.64 -13.40 16.83
CA LEU A 194 -40.18 -14.59 17.58
C LEU A 194 -40.11 -15.92 16.81
N LYS A 195 -38.90 -16.45 16.64
CA LYS A 195 -38.24 -17.33 17.62
C LYS A 195 -36.78 -17.53 17.22
N GLY A 196 -35.86 -17.30 18.16
CA GLY A 196 -34.46 -17.65 17.97
C GLY A 196 -34.28 -19.17 17.98
N PRO A 197 -33.20 -19.69 17.36
CA PRO A 197 -32.64 -20.97 17.77
C PRO A 197 -31.67 -20.75 18.92
N GLU A 198 -31.83 -21.63 19.90
CA GLU A 198 -30.93 -21.89 21.01
C GLU A 198 -29.46 -21.89 20.64
N GLN A 199 -28.67 -21.44 21.62
CA GLN A 199 -27.27 -21.75 21.74
C GLN A 199 -27.09 -23.27 21.77
N GLU A 200 -26.54 -23.82 20.69
CA GLU A 200 -25.82 -25.08 20.77
C GLU A 200 -24.32 -24.76 20.76
N ALA A 201 -23.74 -24.84 21.94
CA ALA A 201 -22.31 -24.88 22.13
C ALA A 201 -21.79 -26.19 21.54
N ALA A 202 -21.08 -26.12 20.42
CA ALA A 202 -20.25 -27.20 19.92
C ALA A 202 -18.87 -26.64 19.61
N GLY A 203 -17.88 -27.14 20.35
CA GLY A 203 -16.50 -26.68 20.39
C GLY A 203 -15.88 -26.59 19.00
N ARG A 204 -15.22 -25.46 18.75
CA ARG A 204 -14.20 -25.40 17.71
C ARG A 204 -12.90 -25.86 18.31
N ASP A 205 -12.46 -27.01 17.82
CA ASP A 205 -11.15 -27.58 17.98
C ASP A 205 -10.08 -26.50 17.96
N GLY A 206 -9.45 -26.31 19.12
CA GLY A 206 -8.12 -25.72 19.20
C GLY A 206 -7.19 -26.62 18.42
N LYS A 207 -6.90 -26.24 17.17
CA LYS A 207 -5.70 -26.74 16.50
C LYS A 207 -4.52 -26.39 17.42
N PRO A 208 -3.64 -27.34 17.76
CA PRO A 208 -2.48 -27.02 18.56
C PRO A 208 -1.67 -25.99 17.79
N VAL A 209 -1.58 -24.79 18.37
CA VAL A 209 -0.56 -23.82 18.01
C VAL A 209 0.75 -24.54 18.31
N VAL A 210 1.42 -25.00 17.26
CA VAL A 210 2.78 -25.52 17.37
C VAL A 210 3.60 -24.36 17.89
N ALA A 211 3.87 -24.38 19.20
CA ALA A 211 4.79 -23.47 19.84
C ALA A 211 6.14 -23.67 19.15
N SER A 212 6.59 -22.66 18.40
CA SER A 212 7.98 -22.61 17.98
C SER A 212 8.85 -22.68 19.24
N PRO A 213 9.86 -23.56 19.29
CA PRO A 213 10.66 -23.73 20.49
C PRO A 213 11.34 -22.40 20.86
N PRO A 214 11.60 -22.16 22.16
CA PRO A 214 12.36 -21.01 22.58
C PRO A 214 13.73 -21.09 21.93
N VAL A 215 13.96 -20.18 21.00
CA VAL A 215 15.24 -20.13 20.31
C VAL A 215 16.28 -19.67 21.33
N ALA A 216 17.12 -20.61 21.73
CA ALA A 216 18.33 -20.33 22.48
C ALA A 216 19.19 -19.33 21.69
N ILE A 217 20.04 -18.61 22.42
CA ILE A 217 20.94 -17.55 21.95
C ILE A 217 21.90 -18.04 20.82
N THR A 218 21.87 -19.34 20.52
CA THR A 218 22.64 -20.08 19.51
C THR A 218 21.94 -20.32 18.15
N SER A 219 20.75 -19.78 17.88
CA SER A 219 20.19 -19.91 16.52
C SER A 219 21.03 -19.19 15.46
N LEU A 220 21.00 -19.75 14.25
CA LEU A 220 21.66 -19.19 13.06
C LEU A 220 21.30 -17.71 12.81
N SER A 221 20.09 -17.27 13.18
CA SER A 221 19.67 -15.86 13.08
C SER A 221 20.31 -14.97 14.15
N SER A 222 20.42 -15.42 15.40
CA SER A 222 21.11 -14.69 16.47
C SER A 222 22.64 -14.64 16.25
N LEU A 223 23.24 -15.74 15.78
CA LEU A 223 24.66 -15.78 15.40
C LEU A 223 24.95 -14.89 14.19
N SER A 224 24.07 -14.89 13.17
CA SER A 224 24.18 -14.00 12.02
C SER A 224 24.02 -12.53 12.44
N LEU A 225 23.15 -12.21 13.40
CA LEU A 225 22.97 -10.86 13.91
C LEU A 225 24.21 -10.38 14.69
N ILE A 226 24.81 -11.24 15.51
CA ILE A 226 26.04 -10.94 16.25
C ILE A 226 27.21 -10.77 15.27
N ALA A 227 27.33 -11.65 14.28
CA ALA A 227 28.38 -11.56 13.26
C ALA A 227 28.29 -10.27 12.44
N VAL A 228 27.07 -9.85 12.05
CA VAL A 228 26.87 -8.57 11.33
C VAL A 228 27.20 -7.37 12.21
N ASN A 229 26.84 -7.39 13.50
CA ASN A 229 27.19 -6.31 14.43
C ASN A 229 28.68 -6.28 14.82
N ALA A 230 29.44 -7.35 14.55
CA ALA A 230 30.89 -7.35 14.70
C ALA A 230 31.61 -6.65 13.54
N ILE A 231 30.96 -6.45 12.39
CA ILE A 231 31.57 -5.82 11.20
C ILE A 231 32.04 -4.38 11.49
N PRO A 232 31.23 -3.48 12.09
CA PRO A 232 31.70 -2.15 12.46
C PRO A 232 32.90 -2.18 13.40
N PHE A 233 32.89 -3.08 14.39
CA PHE A 233 33.99 -3.23 15.35
C PHE A 233 35.27 -3.72 14.68
N ALA A 234 35.19 -4.74 13.83
CA ALA A 234 36.32 -5.23 13.04
C ALA A 234 36.82 -4.15 12.05
N GLY A 235 35.91 -3.37 11.48
CA GLY A 235 36.21 -2.20 10.66
C GLY A 235 37.13 -1.19 11.37
N VAL A 236 36.78 -0.83 12.61
CA VAL A 236 37.60 0.08 13.43
C VAL A 236 38.96 -0.55 13.76
N MET A 237 38.98 -1.81 14.20
CA MET A 237 40.21 -2.45 14.71
C MET A 237 41.20 -2.88 13.63
N LEU A 238 40.70 -3.36 12.49
CA LEU A 238 41.53 -3.95 11.42
C LEU A 238 41.74 -2.99 10.25
N PHE A 239 40.78 -2.11 9.98
CA PHE A 239 40.78 -1.23 8.79
C PHE A 239 40.82 0.26 9.15
N GLY A 240 40.91 0.59 10.45
CA GLY A 240 41.05 1.97 10.93
C GLY A 240 39.83 2.84 10.66
N TRP A 241 38.63 2.24 10.57
CA TRP A 241 37.41 2.98 10.27
C TRP A 241 37.13 4.08 11.29
N LYS A 242 36.76 5.24 10.77
CA LYS A 242 36.42 6.44 11.52
C LYS A 242 34.92 6.53 11.73
N LEU A 243 34.51 7.50 12.55
CA LEU A 243 33.10 7.77 12.82
C LEU A 243 32.29 7.92 11.53
N SER A 244 32.81 8.69 10.56
CA SER A 244 32.21 8.88 9.24
C SER A 244 31.84 7.56 8.56
N ASP A 245 32.75 6.59 8.61
CA ASP A 245 32.64 5.31 7.91
C ASP A 245 31.55 4.46 8.55
N LEU A 246 31.44 4.49 9.88
CA LEU A 246 30.38 3.79 10.61
C LEU A 246 29.00 4.42 10.39
N MET A 247 28.91 5.76 10.45
CA MET A 247 27.64 6.46 10.15
C MET A 247 27.18 6.12 8.74
N MET A 248 28.12 6.09 7.79
CA MET A 248 27.82 5.77 6.41
C MET A 248 27.44 4.30 6.20
N LEU A 249 28.13 3.37 6.85
CA LEU A 249 27.82 1.95 6.78
C LEU A 249 26.41 1.65 7.30
N TYR A 250 26.02 2.26 8.42
CA TYR A 250 24.68 2.06 8.94
C TYR A 250 23.60 2.72 8.08
N TRP A 251 23.89 3.87 7.47
CA TRP A 251 23.01 4.44 6.45
C TRP A 251 22.84 3.46 5.26
N LEU A 252 23.93 2.85 4.80
CA LEU A 252 23.93 1.84 3.74
C LEU A 252 23.13 0.59 4.13
N GLU A 253 23.23 0.13 5.38
CA GLU A 253 22.42 -0.97 5.90
C GLU A 253 20.92 -0.70 5.67
N SER A 254 20.46 0.54 5.87
CA SER A 254 19.07 0.91 5.58
C SER A 254 18.72 0.87 4.09
N ALA A 255 19.64 1.30 3.23
CA ALA A 255 19.44 1.24 1.79
C ALA A 255 19.29 -0.22 1.33
N VAL A 256 20.14 -1.13 1.85
CA VAL A 256 20.08 -2.57 1.57
C VAL A 256 18.78 -3.18 2.10
N ILE A 257 18.36 -2.84 3.33
CA ILE A 257 17.08 -3.27 3.89
C ILE A 257 15.93 -2.79 3.00
N GLY A 258 15.92 -1.52 2.60
CA GLY A 258 14.92 -0.94 1.71
C GLY A 258 14.83 -1.65 0.37
N PHE A 259 15.97 -1.95 -0.25
CA PHE A 259 16.05 -2.72 -1.49
C PHE A 259 15.36 -4.09 -1.36
N TRP A 260 15.74 -4.88 -0.35
CA TRP A 260 15.13 -6.19 -0.14
C TRP A 260 13.64 -6.09 0.21
N HIS A 261 13.20 -5.03 0.89
CA HIS A 261 11.78 -4.77 1.11
C HIS A 261 11.01 -4.46 -0.17
N ALA A 262 11.60 -3.72 -1.11
CA ALA A 262 11.00 -3.49 -2.43
C ALA A 262 10.78 -4.83 -3.17
N VAL A 263 11.76 -5.73 -3.11
CA VAL A 263 11.65 -7.08 -3.69
C VAL A 263 10.54 -7.89 -2.98
N LYS A 264 10.47 -7.87 -1.64
CA LYS A 264 9.39 -8.52 -0.88
C LYS A 264 8.00 -7.99 -1.26
N ILE A 265 7.87 -6.67 -1.42
CA ILE A 265 6.63 -6.02 -1.87
C ILE A 265 6.25 -6.51 -3.27
N ALA A 266 7.22 -6.68 -4.18
CA ALA A 266 6.97 -7.20 -5.52
C ALA A 266 6.39 -8.62 -5.49
N VAL A 267 6.97 -9.50 -4.65
CA VAL A 267 6.51 -10.89 -4.48
C VAL A 267 5.08 -10.95 -3.92
N ILE A 268 4.76 -10.14 -2.92
CA ILE A 268 3.43 -10.13 -2.28
C ILE A 268 2.39 -9.44 -3.17
N GLY A 269 2.76 -8.31 -3.77
CA GLY A 269 1.85 -7.39 -4.46
C GLY A 269 1.40 -7.82 -5.84
N LYS A 270 2.15 -8.71 -6.51
CA LYS A 270 1.87 -9.13 -7.89
C LYS A 270 1.60 -7.89 -8.78
N TRP A 271 0.44 -7.77 -9.41
CA TRP A 271 0.06 -6.62 -10.23
C TRP A 271 0.05 -5.29 -9.47
N ALA A 272 -0.31 -5.29 -8.17
CA ALA A 272 -0.28 -4.07 -7.36
C ALA A 272 1.16 -3.54 -7.16
N ALA A 273 2.17 -4.40 -7.32
CA ALA A 273 3.57 -3.99 -7.21
C ALA A 273 3.95 -2.92 -8.23
N LEU A 274 3.30 -2.88 -9.41
CA LEU A 274 3.53 -1.85 -10.44
C LEU A 274 3.24 -0.43 -9.94
N LEU A 275 2.37 -0.29 -8.94
CA LEU A 275 2.07 1.00 -8.31
C LEU A 275 2.78 1.16 -6.97
N VAL A 276 2.81 0.08 -6.18
CA VAL A 276 3.30 0.13 -4.80
C VAL A 276 4.82 0.19 -4.72
N VAL A 277 5.55 -0.52 -5.58
CA VAL A 277 7.02 -0.52 -5.56
C VAL A 277 7.59 0.83 -5.96
N PRO A 278 7.17 1.49 -7.06
CA PRO A 278 7.63 2.85 -7.38
C PRO A 278 7.29 3.86 -6.29
N PHE A 279 6.08 3.79 -5.70
CA PHE A 279 5.72 4.62 -4.57
C PHE A 279 6.64 4.40 -3.37
N PHE A 280 6.91 3.14 -3.03
CA PHE A 280 7.83 2.79 -1.93
C PHE A 280 9.23 3.31 -2.20
N ILE A 281 9.79 3.05 -3.39
CA ILE A 281 11.13 3.54 -3.78
C ILE A 281 11.20 5.05 -3.73
N GLY A 282 10.17 5.76 -4.23
CA GLY A 282 10.13 7.22 -4.19
C GLY A 282 10.05 7.77 -2.76
N HIS A 283 9.13 7.27 -1.94
CA HIS A 283 8.96 7.75 -0.57
C HIS A 283 10.15 7.38 0.33
N PHE A 284 10.60 6.12 0.26
CA PHE A 284 11.75 5.63 1.01
C PHE A 284 13.06 6.27 0.54
N GLY A 285 13.26 6.38 -0.78
CA GLY A 285 14.42 7.01 -1.39
C GLY A 285 14.55 8.49 -1.04
N GLY A 286 13.44 9.24 -1.03
CA GLY A 286 13.43 10.63 -0.58
C GLY A 286 13.89 10.77 0.88
N PHE A 287 13.37 9.92 1.78
CA PHE A 287 13.84 9.89 3.16
C PHE A 287 15.34 9.57 3.27
N MET A 288 15.81 8.56 2.52
CA MET A 288 17.22 8.17 2.51
C MET A 288 18.14 9.27 1.97
N ALA A 289 17.72 9.99 0.91
CA ALA A 289 18.47 11.10 0.33
C ALA A 289 18.58 12.29 1.29
N ALA A 290 17.47 12.66 1.92
CA ALA A 290 17.47 13.71 2.94
C ALA A 290 18.40 13.33 4.11
N HIS A 291 18.33 12.09 4.59
CA HIS A 291 19.20 11.63 5.66
C HIS A 291 20.67 11.53 5.26
N PHE A 292 20.96 11.09 4.03
CA PHE A 292 22.32 11.06 3.49
C PHE A 292 22.97 12.44 3.54
N MET A 293 22.22 13.48 3.19
CA MET A 293 22.69 14.86 3.30
C MET A 293 23.09 15.21 4.75
N PHE A 294 22.30 14.82 5.76
CA PHE A 294 22.70 15.02 7.16
C PHE A 294 23.97 14.22 7.50
N VAL A 295 24.04 12.94 7.12
CA VAL A 295 25.22 12.13 7.43
C VAL A 295 26.48 12.70 6.78
N TYR A 296 26.40 13.04 5.50
CA TYR A 296 27.52 13.56 4.73
C TYR A 296 28.00 14.91 5.27
N TYR A 297 27.11 15.90 5.40
CA TYR A 297 27.52 17.26 5.79
C TYR A 297 27.94 17.37 7.25
N PHE A 298 27.37 16.57 8.15
CA PHE A 298 27.74 16.64 9.58
C PHE A 298 28.96 15.78 9.92
N PHE A 299 29.10 14.59 9.32
CA PHE A 299 30.10 13.60 9.77
C PHE A 299 31.19 13.28 8.75
N VAL A 300 30.92 13.37 7.44
CA VAL A 300 31.91 13.08 6.40
C VAL A 300 32.69 14.35 6.06
N ARG A 301 31.98 15.39 5.65
CA ARG A 301 32.56 16.71 5.34
C ARG A 301 32.85 17.49 6.62
N GLY A 302 31.92 17.47 7.57
CA GLY A 302 32.00 18.21 8.82
C GLY A 302 31.58 19.67 8.68
N LEU A 303 30.85 20.19 9.67
CA LEU A 303 30.26 21.54 9.66
C LEU A 303 31.27 22.69 9.54
N GLN A 304 32.52 22.44 9.91
CA GLN A 304 33.58 23.46 9.97
C GLN A 304 34.56 23.35 8.79
N SER A 305 34.29 22.51 7.79
CA SER A 305 35.18 22.37 6.63
C SER A 305 35.27 23.68 5.86
N THR A 306 36.47 24.23 5.72
CA THR A 306 36.75 25.43 4.91
C THR A 306 37.24 25.10 3.51
N THR A 307 37.55 23.84 3.24
CA THR A 307 37.99 23.37 1.92
C THR A 307 36.83 23.35 0.93
N PRO A 308 37.07 23.63 -0.37
CA PRO A 308 36.06 23.43 -1.42
C PRO A 308 35.44 22.03 -1.36
N GLU A 309 34.20 21.89 -1.82
CA GLU A 309 33.59 20.57 -1.95
C GLU A 309 34.25 19.79 -3.08
N PRO A 310 34.67 18.53 -2.85
CA PRO A 310 35.14 17.69 -3.94
C PRO A 310 34.05 17.50 -4.99
N GLU A 311 34.47 17.17 -6.21
CA GLU A 311 33.53 16.76 -7.24
C GLU A 311 32.73 15.54 -6.77
N VAL A 312 31.44 15.50 -7.10
CA VAL A 312 30.50 14.46 -6.65
C VAL A 312 31.04 13.04 -6.83
N TRP A 313 31.58 12.69 -7.98
CA TRP A 313 32.02 11.32 -8.25
C TRP A 313 33.23 10.92 -7.41
N GLN A 314 34.17 11.85 -7.24
CA GLN A 314 35.32 11.64 -6.38
C GLN A 314 34.88 11.46 -4.93
N ALA A 315 33.99 12.34 -4.44
CA ALA A 315 33.46 12.24 -3.08
C ALA A 315 32.76 10.89 -2.82
N LEU A 316 31.96 10.39 -3.78
CA LEU A 316 31.30 9.09 -3.63
C LEU A 316 32.29 7.93 -3.67
N LEU A 317 33.28 7.95 -4.57
CA LEU A 317 34.30 6.92 -4.63
C LEU A 317 35.09 6.84 -3.32
N ASP A 318 35.54 7.99 -2.80
CA ASP A 318 36.26 8.07 -1.53
C ASP A 318 35.41 7.56 -0.36
N LEU A 319 34.10 7.80 -0.39
CA LEU A 319 33.16 7.39 0.64
C LEU A 319 32.83 5.89 0.60
N PHE A 320 32.62 5.33 -0.59
CA PHE A 320 32.09 3.97 -0.74
C PHE A 320 33.16 2.91 -0.96
N MET A 321 34.30 3.26 -1.57
CA MET A 321 35.34 2.28 -1.90
C MET A 321 35.93 1.59 -0.66
N PRO A 322 36.18 2.27 0.47
CA PRO A 322 36.61 1.64 1.71
C PRO A 322 35.56 0.68 2.32
N LEU A 323 34.28 0.90 2.01
CA LEU A 323 33.14 0.15 2.57
C LEU A 323 32.68 -1.01 1.68
N GLN A 324 33.28 -1.23 0.52
CA GLN A 324 32.82 -2.19 -0.49
C GLN A 324 32.60 -3.62 0.07
N SER A 325 33.51 -4.11 0.91
CA SER A 325 33.44 -5.45 1.49
C SER A 325 32.28 -5.58 2.47
N ALA A 326 32.05 -4.52 3.26
CA ALA A 326 30.95 -4.43 4.20
C ALA A 326 29.61 -4.34 3.46
N ILE A 327 29.53 -3.53 2.40
CA ILE A 327 28.34 -3.44 1.54
C ILE A 327 28.01 -4.81 0.94
N PHE A 328 29.01 -5.50 0.38
CA PHE A 328 28.81 -6.83 -0.19
C PHE A 328 28.32 -7.84 0.86
N SER A 329 28.92 -7.82 2.06
CA SER A 329 28.50 -8.65 3.18
C SER A 329 27.05 -8.36 3.61
N LEU A 330 26.65 -7.09 3.68
CA LEU A 330 25.28 -6.70 4.01
C LEU A 330 24.29 -7.20 2.95
N VAL A 331 24.59 -6.99 1.67
CA VAL A 331 23.74 -7.43 0.56
C VAL A 331 23.56 -8.96 0.59
N ILE A 332 24.64 -9.72 0.77
CA ILE A 332 24.59 -11.18 0.89
C ILE A 332 23.79 -11.60 2.11
N SER A 333 24.08 -11.05 3.29
CA SER A 333 23.41 -11.43 4.54
C SER A 333 21.90 -11.24 4.45
N HIS A 334 21.47 -10.06 3.96
CA HIS A 334 20.04 -9.80 3.75
C HIS A 334 19.44 -10.64 2.61
N GLY A 335 20.21 -10.93 1.56
CA GLY A 335 19.79 -11.81 0.47
C GLY A 335 19.58 -13.25 0.91
N VAL A 336 20.50 -13.80 1.71
CA VAL A 336 20.35 -15.13 2.32
C VAL A 336 19.10 -15.16 3.20
N SER A 337 18.85 -14.14 4.02
CA SER A 337 17.62 -14.05 4.81
C SER A 337 16.36 -13.99 3.93
N PHE A 338 16.40 -13.26 2.81
CA PHE A 338 15.31 -13.23 1.84
C PHE A 338 15.04 -14.61 1.22
N PHE A 339 16.06 -15.29 0.70
CA PHE A 339 15.86 -16.59 0.06
C PHE A 339 15.53 -17.71 1.06
N ALA A 340 16.24 -17.78 2.19
CA ALA A 340 16.08 -18.86 3.16
C ALA A 340 14.82 -18.68 4.02
N ASN A 341 14.55 -17.47 4.53
CA ASN A 341 13.42 -17.23 5.43
C ASN A 341 12.19 -16.79 4.63
N PHE A 342 12.29 -15.70 3.88
CA PHE A 342 11.11 -15.13 3.24
C PHE A 342 10.52 -16.03 2.15
N ILE A 343 11.35 -16.55 1.24
CA ILE A 343 10.92 -17.51 0.20
C ILE A 343 10.84 -18.93 0.76
N GLY A 344 11.92 -19.44 1.35
CA GLY A 344 12.04 -20.83 1.79
C GLY A 344 11.03 -21.23 2.88
N ARG A 345 10.83 -20.39 3.90
CA ARG A 345 9.84 -20.62 4.97
C ARG A 345 8.46 -20.06 4.65
N ARG A 346 8.26 -19.52 3.44
CA ARG A 346 7.00 -18.96 2.96
C ARG A 346 6.43 -17.85 3.84
N GLU A 347 7.28 -17.00 4.43
CA GLU A 347 6.83 -15.87 5.26
C GLU A 347 5.99 -14.85 4.47
N TYR A 348 6.08 -14.86 3.14
CA TYR A 348 5.20 -14.06 2.27
C TYR A 348 3.72 -14.47 2.39
N PHE A 349 3.41 -15.69 2.86
CA PHE A 349 2.04 -16.16 3.01
C PHE A 349 1.38 -15.50 4.23
N GLY A 350 0.24 -14.83 4.03
CA GLY A 350 -0.49 -14.14 5.10
C GLY A 350 0.01 -12.73 5.43
N ARG A 351 1.12 -12.27 4.84
CA ARG A 351 1.58 -10.87 4.95
C ARG A 351 0.74 -9.96 4.05
N SER A 352 0.28 -8.85 4.60
CA SER A 352 -0.36 -7.80 3.80
C SER A 352 0.67 -6.82 3.22
N LEU A 353 0.34 -6.22 2.06
CA LEU A 353 1.15 -5.18 1.44
C LEU A 353 1.43 -4.01 2.39
N LYS A 354 0.41 -3.56 3.11
CA LYS A 354 0.51 -2.47 4.08
C LYS A 354 1.54 -2.78 5.17
N GLN A 355 1.49 -3.98 5.74
CA GLN A 355 2.47 -4.40 6.75
C GLN A 355 3.89 -4.39 6.17
N GLN A 356 4.09 -4.99 4.99
CA GLN A 356 5.41 -5.08 4.36
C GLN A 356 6.02 -3.71 4.04
N MET A 357 5.18 -2.76 3.62
CA MET A 357 5.59 -1.38 3.35
C MET A 357 6.06 -0.66 4.62
N THR A 358 5.40 -0.88 5.76
CA THR A 358 5.70 -0.14 7.00
C THR A 358 6.82 -0.76 7.84
N GLU A 359 7.08 -2.05 7.67
CA GLU A 359 8.07 -2.81 8.44
C GLU A 359 9.49 -2.20 8.46
N PRO A 360 10.09 -1.75 7.34
CA PRO A 360 11.47 -1.26 7.35
C PRO A 360 11.59 0.06 8.12
N TYR A 361 10.55 0.91 8.13
CA TYR A 361 10.58 2.21 8.79
C TYR A 361 10.80 2.12 10.30
N GLN A 362 10.23 1.11 10.97
CA GLN A 362 10.38 0.99 12.43
C GLN A 362 11.84 0.78 12.83
N ARG A 363 12.55 -0.11 12.14
CA ARG A 363 13.97 -0.36 12.37
C ARG A 363 14.83 0.83 11.98
N ILE A 364 14.53 1.41 10.82
CA ILE A 364 15.33 2.48 10.22
C ILE A 364 15.21 3.77 11.03
N ILE A 365 14.01 4.18 11.45
CA ILE A 365 13.83 5.36 12.29
C ILE A 365 14.59 5.23 13.61
N VAL A 366 14.51 4.08 14.28
CA VAL A 366 15.25 3.84 15.54
C VAL A 366 16.75 3.94 15.31
N MET A 367 17.24 3.31 14.24
CA MET A 367 18.66 3.34 13.89
C MET A 367 19.11 4.77 13.54
N HIS A 368 18.34 5.51 12.72
CA HIS A 368 18.66 6.88 12.33
C HIS A 368 18.70 7.80 13.53
N MET A 369 17.71 7.72 14.44
CA MET A 369 17.72 8.50 15.68
C MET A 369 18.93 8.15 16.56
N THR A 370 19.31 6.87 16.62
CA THR A 370 20.47 6.41 17.40
C THR A 370 21.78 6.99 16.83
N ILE A 371 21.93 6.98 15.52
CA ILE A 371 23.11 7.49 14.81
C ILE A 371 23.18 9.00 14.87
N LEU A 372 22.08 9.70 14.61
CA LEU A 372 22.06 11.15 14.68
C LEU A 372 22.36 11.60 16.11
N ALA A 373 21.66 11.05 17.11
CA ALA A 373 21.87 11.44 18.51
C ALA A 373 23.29 11.07 18.99
N GLY A 374 23.74 9.84 18.73
CA GLY A 374 25.07 9.39 19.13
C GLY A 374 26.19 10.14 18.40
N GLY A 375 26.00 10.44 17.11
CA GLY A 375 26.92 11.26 16.33
C GLY A 375 26.95 12.71 16.81
N PHE A 376 25.82 13.34 17.10
CA PHE A 376 25.82 14.70 17.67
C PHE A 376 26.49 14.74 19.05
N LEU A 377 26.24 13.74 19.90
CA LEU A 377 26.93 13.61 21.18
C LEU A 377 28.44 13.42 20.98
N ALA A 378 28.87 12.68 19.95
CA ALA A 378 30.28 12.56 19.56
C ALA A 378 30.93 13.91 19.26
N LEU A 379 30.24 14.72 18.45
CA LEU A 379 30.71 16.04 18.06
C LEU A 379 30.83 16.97 19.28
N LEU A 380 29.89 16.89 20.23
CA LEU A 380 29.92 17.67 21.46
C LEU A 380 31.07 17.26 22.38
N LEU A 381 31.33 15.96 22.53
CA LEU A 381 32.37 15.44 23.41
C LEU A 381 33.79 15.65 22.87
N ARG A 382 33.95 15.97 21.57
CA ARG A 382 35.24 16.10 20.87
C ARG A 382 36.19 14.90 21.08
N ALA A 383 35.63 13.74 21.43
CA ALA A 383 36.33 12.51 21.74
C ALA A 383 35.90 11.41 20.74
N PRO A 384 36.48 11.38 19.52
CA PRO A 384 35.99 10.54 18.42
C PRO A 384 36.05 9.03 18.76
N GLU A 385 37.02 8.59 19.54
CA GLU A 385 37.16 7.17 19.93
C GLU A 385 36.12 6.72 20.95
N ALA A 386 35.88 7.52 21.99
CA ALA A 386 34.84 7.24 22.98
C ALA A 386 33.44 7.23 22.35
N ALA A 387 33.23 8.10 21.36
CA ALA A 387 31.99 8.18 20.62
C ALA A 387 31.77 7.00 19.66
N LEU A 388 32.82 6.53 18.99
CA LEU A 388 32.78 5.30 18.18
C LEU A 388 32.34 4.11 19.03
N LEU A 389 32.96 3.92 20.20
CA LEU A 389 32.64 2.83 21.10
C LEU A 389 31.20 2.96 21.66
N LEU A 390 30.79 4.16 22.04
CA LEU A 390 29.42 4.45 22.47
C LEU A 390 28.40 4.12 21.37
N LEU A 391 28.66 4.52 20.13
CA LEU A 391 27.76 4.28 19.00
C LEU A 391 27.63 2.79 18.67
N ILE A 392 28.73 2.04 18.68
CA ILE A 392 28.72 0.58 18.49
C ILE A 392 27.88 -0.06 19.61
N VAL A 393 28.08 0.35 20.87
CA VAL A 393 27.31 -0.17 22.01
C VAL A 393 25.83 0.18 21.91
N LEU A 394 25.47 1.44 21.63
CA LEU A 394 24.09 1.88 21.50
C LEU A 394 23.37 1.17 20.35
N LYS A 395 24.03 1.04 19.20
CA LYS A 395 23.50 0.33 18.03
C LYS A 395 23.30 -1.15 18.32
N THR A 396 24.30 -1.82 18.90
CA THR A 396 24.21 -3.24 19.29
C THR A 396 23.07 -3.45 20.28
N ALA A 397 22.93 -2.57 21.27
CA ALA A 397 21.84 -2.65 22.26
C ALA A 397 20.46 -2.42 21.63
N ALA A 398 20.33 -1.46 20.70
CA ALA A 398 19.09 -1.20 19.98
C ALA A 398 18.67 -2.38 19.10
N ASP A 399 19.62 -2.94 18.35
CA ASP A 399 19.39 -4.10 17.49
C ASP A 399 19.01 -5.35 18.32
N LEU A 400 19.71 -5.58 19.43
CA LEU A 400 19.39 -6.69 20.34
C LEU A 400 18.00 -6.52 20.96
N ARG A 401 17.62 -5.31 21.38
CA ARG A 401 16.26 -5.02 21.88
C ARG A 401 15.19 -5.23 20.82
N ALA A 402 15.45 -4.80 19.58
CA ALA A 402 14.53 -5.01 18.46
C ALA A 402 14.32 -6.50 18.19
N HIS A 403 15.42 -7.27 18.14
CA HIS A 403 15.40 -8.72 17.96
C HIS A 403 14.59 -9.42 19.07
N ILE A 404 14.84 -9.08 20.34
CA ILE A 404 14.09 -9.65 21.49
C ILE A 404 12.60 -9.27 21.42
N LYS A 405 12.26 -8.04 21.03
CA LYS A 405 10.87 -7.56 20.94
C LYS A 405 10.09 -8.24 19.81
N GLU A 406 10.73 -8.50 18.68
CA GLU A 406 10.12 -9.24 17.56
C GLU A 406 9.79 -10.69 17.96
N HIS A 407 10.62 -11.31 18.79
CA HIS A 407 10.42 -12.70 19.26
C HIS A 407 9.52 -12.81 20.50
N ARG A 408 9.23 -11.71 21.20
CA ARG A 408 8.25 -11.65 22.30
C ARG A 408 6.81 -11.39 21.87
N ARG A 409 6.55 -11.06 20.60
CA ARG A 409 5.19 -10.98 20.08
C ARG A 409 4.67 -12.41 19.86
N PRO A 410 3.62 -12.86 20.58
CA PRO A 410 2.92 -14.07 20.18
C PRO A 410 2.47 -13.87 18.74
N CYS A 411 2.75 -14.85 17.88
CA CYS A 411 2.12 -14.91 16.56
C CYS A 411 0.60 -14.92 16.79
N VAL A 412 -0.07 -13.83 16.41
CA VAL A 412 -1.54 -13.73 16.42
C VAL A 412 -2.08 -14.32 15.13
#